data_AF-K1XSN5-F1
#
_entry.id   AF-K1XSN5-F1
#
_cell.length_a   1.000
_cell.length_b   1.000
_cell.length_c   1.000
_cell.angle_alpha   90.00
_cell.angle_beta   90.00
_cell.angle_gamma   90.00
#
_symmetry.space_group_name_H-M   'P 1'
#
loop_
_entity.id
_entity.type
_entity.pdbx_description
1 polymer ?
#
loop_
_entity_poly.entity_id
_entity_poly.type
_entity_poly.pdbx_seq_one_letter_code
_entity_poly.pdbx_strand_id
1 'polypeptide(L)'
;MSQARRNIVIKSNDYDECFAWLAVLKNRYFLNTYRDYLKNPEEENHSFLTRYSNIFETFLKDSAYGKKISEQAEHKSIDKIILISGSNRQTLRNDAFNRLNNFPAHGEHDNGSAFLFLDDFTGFLEEKLGDKIQKDQRTMADIWNNKKFGSEHQFATEEYKKNDLTDFTKNKDALNNLAINLPVIDLFNSSKITLLYAQIHSFANEFPENNITFEFYDDNEPICDALYAAFSKHPELLPKNVELKIYQYDLYPENDNLIKSHFLDQKLNEKQYPMIQGTGKLDRAYKENVKILHKIYRDRQESLKLNVNKILPADDIQNVIKEYLDYLKKINQSNLIKNSLLKPVDKVAQENTKIGFNPPLQYN
;
A
#
# COMPACT_ATOMS: atom_id res chain seq x y z
N MET A 1 26.90 -23.28 -1.26
CA MET A 1 25.44 -23.45 -1.43
C MET A 1 24.82 -22.05 -1.41
N SER A 2 24.19 -21.57 -2.48
CA SER A 2 23.49 -20.28 -2.44
C SER A 2 22.30 -20.43 -1.50
N GLN A 3 22.23 -19.59 -0.46
CA GLN A 3 21.08 -19.54 0.43
C GLN A 3 19.84 -19.27 -0.43
N ALA A 4 18.83 -20.14 -0.36
CA ALA A 4 17.60 -19.95 -1.13
C ALA A 4 17.01 -18.59 -0.79
N ARG A 5 16.58 -17.84 -1.82
CA ARG A 5 15.91 -16.56 -1.59
C ARG A 5 14.66 -16.81 -0.75
N ARG A 6 14.54 -16.01 0.29
CA ARG A 6 13.44 -16.01 1.23
C ARG A 6 12.26 -15.26 0.63
N ASN A 7 11.04 -15.79 0.76
CA ASN A 7 9.85 -15.16 0.21
C ASN A 7 9.15 -14.29 1.26
N ILE A 8 8.83 -13.06 0.89
CA ILE A 8 8.04 -12.12 1.70
C ILE A 8 6.72 -11.90 0.97
N VAL A 9 5.60 -12.00 1.70
CA VAL A 9 4.28 -11.64 1.19
C VAL A 9 3.89 -10.29 1.79
N ILE A 10 3.54 -9.33 0.94
CA ILE A 10 2.95 -8.05 1.37
C ILE A 10 1.45 -8.11 1.09
N LYS A 11 0.63 -7.80 2.08
CA LYS A 11 -0.84 -7.71 1.99
C LYS A 11 -1.22 -6.23 2.08
N SER A 12 -1.42 -5.58 0.94
CA SER A 12 -1.85 -4.19 0.84
C SER A 12 -3.38 -4.15 0.71
N ASN A 13 -4.05 -3.76 1.79
CA ASN A 13 -5.51 -3.85 1.89
C ASN A 13 -6.16 -2.48 1.79
N ASP A 14 -7.23 -2.37 1.01
CA ASP A 14 -8.13 -1.24 1.10
C ASP A 14 -8.94 -1.27 2.41
N TYR A 15 -9.14 -0.08 2.97
CA TYR A 15 -9.86 0.18 4.22
C TYR A 15 -10.86 1.32 4.05
N ASP A 16 -11.10 1.79 2.81
CA ASP A 16 -11.97 2.93 2.54
C ASP A 16 -13.43 2.57 2.75
N GLU A 17 -13.86 1.40 2.29
CA GLU A 17 -15.26 1.01 2.38
C GLU A 17 -15.53 -0.26 3.17
N CYS A 18 -14.80 -1.38 3.02
CA CYS A 18 -15.35 -2.61 3.63
C CYS A 18 -14.44 -3.81 3.87
N PHE A 19 -13.12 -3.85 3.65
CA PHE A 19 -12.41 -5.12 3.95
C PHE A 19 -12.53 -5.51 5.44
N ALA A 20 -12.41 -4.51 6.32
CA ALA A 20 -12.73 -4.61 7.74
C ALA A 20 -14.19 -5.02 7.98
N TRP A 21 -15.13 -4.33 7.32
CA TRP A 21 -16.55 -4.63 7.45
C TRP A 21 -16.91 -6.00 6.91
N LEU A 22 -16.32 -6.51 5.83
CA LEU A 22 -16.57 -7.83 5.26
C LEU A 22 -16.15 -8.95 6.20
N ALA A 23 -14.98 -8.80 6.85
CA ALA A 23 -14.55 -9.69 7.91
C ALA A 23 -15.55 -9.68 9.07
N VAL A 24 -16.10 -8.49 9.36
CA VAL A 24 -17.05 -8.24 10.44
C VAL A 24 -18.48 -8.70 10.13
N LEU A 25 -18.95 -8.51 8.90
CA LEU A 25 -20.30 -8.70 8.39
C LEU A 25 -20.59 -10.16 8.05
N LYS A 26 -19.59 -10.92 7.60
CA LYS A 26 -19.73 -12.36 7.40
C LYS A 26 -19.99 -13.15 8.69
N ASN A 27 -19.91 -12.49 9.85
CA ASN A 27 -20.21 -13.10 11.12
C ASN A 27 -21.66 -12.78 11.55
N ARG A 28 -22.50 -13.83 11.64
CA ARG A 28 -23.90 -13.73 12.10
C ARG A 28 -24.04 -13.11 13.50
N TYR A 29 -23.04 -13.29 14.37
CA TYR A 29 -23.02 -12.73 15.71
C TYR A 29 -22.81 -11.20 15.66
N PHE A 30 -21.89 -10.68 14.84
CA PHE A 30 -21.77 -9.23 14.64
C PHE A 30 -23.07 -8.59 14.18
N LEU A 31 -23.74 -9.17 13.18
CA LEU A 31 -25.02 -8.62 12.70
C LEU A 31 -26.08 -8.59 13.79
N ASN A 32 -26.08 -9.56 14.72
CA ASN A 32 -27.00 -9.59 15.85
C ASN A 32 -26.56 -8.59 16.94
N THR A 33 -25.29 -8.56 17.31
CA THR A 33 -24.72 -7.62 18.29
C THR A 33 -24.81 -6.17 17.82
N TYR A 34 -24.60 -5.88 16.54
CA TYR A 34 -24.80 -4.56 15.93
C TYR A 34 -26.29 -4.19 15.93
N ARG A 35 -27.19 -5.12 15.61
CA ARG A 35 -28.65 -4.89 15.74
C ARG A 35 -29.08 -4.65 17.19
N ASP A 36 -28.46 -5.33 18.14
CA ASP A 36 -28.80 -5.19 19.55
C ASP A 36 -28.18 -3.92 20.14
N TYR A 37 -26.99 -3.53 19.68
CA TYR A 37 -26.40 -2.20 19.92
C TYR A 37 -27.24 -1.06 19.34
N LEU A 38 -27.76 -1.21 18.12
CA LEU A 38 -28.68 -0.23 17.53
C LEU A 38 -29.98 -0.11 18.33
N LYS A 39 -30.38 -1.15 19.08
CA LYS A 39 -31.55 -1.12 19.96
C LYS A 39 -31.24 -0.54 21.33
N ASN A 40 -30.07 -0.84 21.90
CA ASN A 40 -29.66 -0.49 23.26
C ASN A 40 -28.20 0.01 23.31
N PRO A 41 -27.91 1.24 22.86
CA PRO A 41 -26.53 1.74 22.77
C PRO A 41 -25.88 2.05 24.13
N GLU A 42 -26.65 2.09 25.22
CA GLU A 42 -26.17 2.44 26.58
C GLU A 42 -25.82 1.23 27.45
N GLU A 43 -26.20 0.01 27.04
CA GLU A 43 -25.88 -1.22 27.76
C GLU A 43 -24.70 -1.93 27.07
N GLU A 44 -23.47 -1.73 27.57
CA GLU A 44 -22.43 -2.76 27.81
C GLU A 44 -20.98 -2.23 27.73
N ASN A 45 -20.25 -2.44 28.82
CA ASN A 45 -18.82 -2.20 29.03
C ASN A 45 -17.94 -3.39 28.58
N HIS A 46 -18.10 -3.89 27.34
CA HIS A 46 -17.19 -4.91 26.81
C HIS A 46 -16.12 -4.28 25.93
N SER A 47 -14.84 -4.59 26.21
CA SER A 47 -13.70 -4.09 25.42
C SER A 47 -13.80 -4.61 23.98
N PHE A 48 -13.41 -3.75 23.03
CA PHE A 48 -13.43 -4.00 21.59
C PHE A 48 -12.89 -5.40 21.23
N LEU A 49 -11.71 -5.78 21.74
CA LEU A 49 -11.07 -7.07 21.46
C LEU A 49 -11.90 -8.30 21.87
N THR A 50 -12.64 -8.23 22.97
CA THR A 50 -13.50 -9.35 23.41
C THR A 50 -14.75 -9.47 22.53
N ARG A 51 -15.23 -8.37 21.92
CA ARG A 51 -16.38 -8.37 21.00
C ARG A 51 -16.05 -8.96 19.62
N TYR A 52 -14.82 -8.80 19.13
CA TYR A 52 -14.46 -9.13 17.75
C TYR A 52 -13.63 -10.41 17.55
N SER A 53 -13.22 -11.11 18.61
CA SER A 53 -12.44 -12.35 18.47
C SER A 53 -13.19 -13.41 17.65
N ASN A 54 -14.45 -13.70 17.98
CA ASN A 54 -15.29 -14.67 17.24
C ASN A 54 -15.50 -14.27 15.77
N ILE A 55 -15.50 -12.97 15.50
CA ILE A 55 -15.67 -12.40 14.17
C ILE A 55 -14.45 -12.69 13.31
N PHE A 56 -13.26 -12.35 13.82
CA PHE A 56 -12.04 -12.61 13.09
C PHE A 56 -11.71 -14.11 12.96
N GLU A 57 -12.10 -14.94 13.94
CA GLU A 57 -12.01 -16.41 13.83
C GLU A 57 -12.88 -16.95 12.69
N THR A 58 -14.11 -16.44 12.57
CA THR A 58 -15.00 -16.79 11.45
C THR A 58 -14.42 -16.31 10.12
N PHE A 59 -13.84 -15.11 10.09
CA PHE A 59 -13.15 -14.59 8.91
C PHE A 59 -12.01 -15.51 8.46
N LEU A 60 -11.13 -15.95 9.37
CA LEU A 60 -10.05 -16.88 9.04
C LEU A 60 -10.58 -18.18 8.45
N LYS A 61 -11.66 -18.71 9.04
CA LYS A 61 -12.24 -19.99 8.64
C LYS A 61 -13.02 -19.94 7.34
N ASP A 62 -13.80 -18.88 7.11
CA ASP A 62 -14.88 -18.89 6.12
C ASP A 62 -14.66 -17.90 4.96
N SER A 63 -13.68 -17.00 5.04
CA SER A 63 -13.32 -16.10 3.93
C SER A 63 -12.19 -16.68 3.06
N ALA A 64 -12.18 -16.32 1.77
CA ALA A 64 -11.11 -16.72 0.85
C ALA A 64 -9.77 -16.10 1.26
N TYR A 65 -9.75 -14.81 1.58
CA TYR A 65 -8.58 -14.14 2.16
C TYR A 65 -8.09 -14.81 3.45
N GLY A 66 -8.99 -15.10 4.40
CA GLY A 66 -8.68 -15.71 5.68
C GLY A 66 -7.98 -17.06 5.53
N LYS A 67 -8.53 -17.94 4.68
CA LYS A 67 -7.90 -19.21 4.33
C LYS A 67 -6.54 -19.01 3.68
N LYS A 68 -6.46 -18.09 2.71
CA LYS A 68 -5.22 -17.78 1.98
C LYS A 68 -4.12 -17.29 2.92
N ILE A 69 -4.42 -16.40 3.87
CA ILE A 69 -3.42 -15.91 4.83
C ILE A 69 -3.02 -16.99 5.83
N SER A 70 -3.94 -17.86 6.27
CA SER A 70 -3.62 -19.03 7.10
C SER A 70 -2.70 -20.01 6.39
N GLU A 71 -3.03 -20.39 5.15
CA GLU A 71 -2.21 -21.27 4.32
C GLU A 71 -0.81 -20.68 4.06
N GLN A 72 -0.72 -19.37 3.81
CA GLN A 72 0.54 -18.67 3.63
C GLN A 72 1.37 -18.64 4.92
N ALA A 73 0.75 -18.47 6.09
CA ALA A 73 1.44 -18.47 7.38
C ALA A 73 2.07 -19.84 7.68
N GLU A 74 1.39 -20.93 7.32
CA GLU A 74 1.90 -22.29 7.48
C GLU A 74 2.99 -22.65 6.45
N HIS A 75 3.05 -21.95 5.31
CA HIS A 75 3.97 -22.29 4.23
C HIS A 75 5.45 -22.05 4.59
N LYS A 76 6.27 -23.11 4.55
CA LYS A 76 7.68 -23.08 5.00
C LYS A 76 8.60 -22.17 4.18
N SER A 77 8.25 -21.87 2.94
CA SER A 77 9.05 -20.96 2.09
C SER A 77 8.73 -19.48 2.31
N ILE A 78 7.66 -19.18 3.05
CA ILE A 78 7.26 -17.81 3.37
C ILE A 78 7.89 -17.46 4.72
N ASP A 79 8.77 -16.47 4.70
CA ASP A 79 9.47 -15.97 5.88
C ASP A 79 8.60 -14.98 6.65
N LYS A 80 7.87 -14.13 5.94
CA LYS A 80 7.08 -13.03 6.50
C LYS A 80 5.82 -12.77 5.69
N ILE A 81 4.77 -12.38 6.40
CA ILE A 81 3.55 -11.80 5.83
C ILE A 81 3.37 -10.44 6.46
N ILE A 82 3.51 -9.38 5.67
CA ILE A 82 3.49 -7.99 6.13
C ILE A 82 2.18 -7.36 5.69
N LEU A 83 1.35 -6.92 6.65
CA LEU A 83 0.13 -6.18 6.40
C LEU A 83 0.41 -4.68 6.32
N ILE A 84 -0.16 -4.01 5.31
CA ILE A 84 -0.03 -2.57 5.08
C ILE A 84 -1.36 -2.00 4.57
N SER A 85 -1.59 -0.71 4.81
CA SER A 85 -2.70 0.03 4.22
C SER A 85 -2.48 0.31 2.73
N GLY A 86 -3.32 -0.29 1.89
CA GLY A 86 -3.51 0.01 0.46
C GLY A 86 -4.63 1.03 0.21
N SER A 87 -5.18 1.62 1.26
CA SER A 87 -6.26 2.62 1.22
C SER A 87 -5.76 4.01 0.82
N ASN A 88 -6.66 4.89 0.38
CA ASN A 88 -6.38 6.32 0.26
C ASN A 88 -6.28 7.05 1.62
N ARG A 89 -6.55 6.35 2.74
CA ARG A 89 -6.35 6.81 4.12
C ARG A 89 -4.88 6.82 4.51
N GLN A 90 -4.13 7.73 3.89
CA GLN A 90 -2.68 7.84 4.03
C GLN A 90 -2.24 8.99 4.95
N THR A 91 -3.19 9.74 5.52
CA THR A 91 -2.97 10.78 6.54
C THR A 91 -4.09 10.74 7.57
N LEU A 92 -3.88 11.33 8.75
CA LEU A 92 -4.95 11.51 9.74
C LEU A 92 -6.18 12.21 9.12
N ARG A 93 -5.94 13.24 8.29
CA ARG A 93 -7.03 13.97 7.64
C ARG A 93 -7.82 13.08 6.67
N ASN A 94 -7.14 12.32 5.82
CA ASN A 94 -7.83 11.45 4.85
C ASN A 94 -8.62 10.36 5.57
N ASP A 95 -8.08 9.81 6.65
CA ASP A 95 -8.78 8.82 7.46
C ASP A 95 -10.01 9.43 8.16
N ALA A 96 -9.87 10.58 8.82
CA ALA A 96 -10.99 11.27 9.45
C ALA A 96 -12.07 11.72 8.45
N PHE A 97 -11.67 12.20 7.27
CA PHE A 97 -12.60 12.60 6.21
C PHE A 97 -13.37 11.42 5.63
N ASN A 98 -12.70 10.28 5.40
CA ASN A 98 -13.39 9.06 4.97
C ASN A 98 -14.36 8.56 6.04
N ARG A 99 -13.94 8.54 7.32
CA ARG A 99 -14.84 8.24 8.44
C ARG A 99 -16.10 9.12 8.42
N LEU A 100 -15.95 10.44 8.19
CA LEU A 100 -17.06 11.40 8.14
C LEU A 100 -18.02 11.21 6.96
N ASN A 101 -17.49 10.96 5.77
CA ASN A 101 -18.33 10.86 4.57
C ASN A 101 -19.17 9.59 4.54
N ASN A 102 -18.75 8.57 5.29
CA ASN A 102 -19.40 7.28 5.29
C ASN A 102 -20.52 7.16 6.36
N PHE A 103 -20.71 8.17 7.21
CA PHE A 103 -21.82 8.22 8.18
C PHE A 103 -23.19 7.88 7.58
N PRO A 104 -23.61 8.50 6.45
CA PRO A 104 -24.93 8.24 5.88
C PRO A 104 -25.08 6.79 5.40
N ALA A 105 -24.00 6.19 4.88
CA ALA A 105 -23.99 4.83 4.38
C ALA A 105 -23.99 3.77 5.51
N HIS A 106 -23.74 4.18 6.76
CA HIS A 106 -23.57 3.27 7.90
C HIS A 106 -24.51 3.58 9.07
N GLY A 107 -25.69 4.12 8.79
CA GLY A 107 -26.72 4.32 9.81
C GLY A 107 -26.31 5.31 10.90
N GLU A 108 -25.68 6.41 10.51
CA GLU A 108 -25.19 7.48 11.40
C GLU A 108 -24.00 7.10 12.29
N HIS A 109 -23.26 6.07 11.90
CA HIS A 109 -21.97 5.69 12.49
C HIS A 109 -20.83 5.88 11.50
N ASP A 110 -19.61 6.14 11.98
CA ASP A 110 -18.45 6.04 11.10
C ASP A 110 -18.11 4.58 10.75
N ASN A 111 -17.13 4.40 9.86
CA ASN A 111 -16.60 3.09 9.52
C ASN A 111 -15.25 2.79 10.18
N GLY A 112 -14.91 3.49 11.26
CA GLY A 112 -13.66 3.34 11.99
C GLY A 112 -12.42 3.83 11.25
N SER A 113 -11.30 3.88 11.97
CA SER A 113 -10.00 4.29 11.43
C SER A 113 -9.27 3.13 10.76
N ALA A 114 -8.71 3.36 9.58
CA ALA A 114 -7.84 2.38 8.93
C ALA A 114 -6.54 2.13 9.72
N PHE A 115 -6.02 3.14 10.41
CA PHE A 115 -4.82 3.02 11.23
C PHE A 115 -5.06 2.12 12.44
N LEU A 116 -6.16 2.36 13.16
CA LEU A 116 -6.53 1.55 14.32
C LEU A 116 -6.91 0.13 13.91
N PHE A 117 -7.66 -0.02 12.81
CA PHE A 117 -8.01 -1.33 12.29
C PHE A 117 -6.78 -2.15 11.90
N LEU A 118 -5.78 -1.54 11.24
CA LEU A 118 -4.54 -2.24 10.90
C LEU A 118 -3.83 -2.76 12.17
N ASP A 119 -3.83 -1.97 13.25
CA ASP A 119 -3.24 -2.38 14.53
C ASP A 119 -3.98 -3.59 15.13
N ASP A 120 -5.31 -3.51 15.23
CA ASP A 120 -6.13 -4.57 15.83
C ASP A 120 -6.14 -5.84 15.00
N PHE A 121 -6.32 -5.71 13.69
CA PHE A 121 -6.39 -6.85 12.77
C PHE A 121 -5.05 -7.59 12.70
N THR A 122 -3.93 -6.86 12.68
CA THR A 122 -2.61 -7.50 12.70
C THR A 122 -2.36 -8.18 14.04
N GLY A 123 -2.71 -7.55 15.17
CA GLY A 123 -2.58 -8.17 16.48
C GLY A 123 -3.37 -9.47 16.61
N PHE A 124 -4.60 -9.50 16.09
CA PHE A 124 -5.40 -10.72 16.01
C PHE A 124 -4.70 -11.80 15.16
N LEU A 125 -4.24 -11.46 13.96
CA LEU A 125 -3.60 -12.42 13.07
C LEU A 125 -2.28 -12.96 13.65
N GLU A 126 -1.50 -12.13 14.32
CA GLU A 126 -0.27 -12.54 15.00
C GLU A 126 -0.57 -13.53 16.13
N GLU A 127 -1.61 -13.27 16.95
CA GLU A 127 -2.06 -14.19 18.00
C GLU A 127 -2.45 -15.57 17.43
N LYS A 128 -3.13 -15.59 16.26
CA LYS A 128 -3.68 -16.83 15.68
C LYS A 128 -2.75 -17.59 14.76
N LEU A 129 -1.94 -16.88 13.99
CA LEU A 129 -1.13 -17.45 12.90
C LEU A 129 0.38 -17.40 13.19
N GLY A 130 0.79 -16.71 14.25
CA GLY A 130 2.17 -16.69 14.73
C GLY A 130 3.04 -15.54 14.20
N ASP A 131 4.34 -15.65 14.50
CA ASP A 131 5.36 -14.60 14.40
C ASP A 131 5.73 -14.15 12.96
N LYS A 132 5.27 -14.89 11.95
CA LYS A 132 5.42 -14.49 10.54
C LYS A 132 4.54 -13.30 10.19
N ILE A 133 3.44 -13.10 10.90
CA ILE A 133 2.54 -11.97 10.69
C ILE A 133 3.19 -10.71 11.27
N GLN A 134 3.32 -9.68 10.44
CA GLN A 134 3.87 -8.39 10.84
C GLN A 134 2.99 -7.28 10.26
N LYS A 135 2.93 -6.13 10.93
CA LYS A 135 2.38 -4.91 10.33
C LYS A 135 3.52 -4.02 9.85
N ASP A 136 3.23 -3.27 8.80
CA ASP A 136 4.03 -2.14 8.40
C ASP A 136 3.15 -0.89 8.33
N GLN A 137 3.58 0.14 9.05
CA GLN A 137 2.83 1.37 9.25
C GLN A 137 3.27 2.48 8.28
N ARG A 138 4.11 2.18 7.28
CA ARG A 138 4.51 3.18 6.28
C ARG A 138 3.28 3.69 5.52
N THR A 139 3.17 5.00 5.45
CA THR A 139 2.17 5.67 4.61
C THR A 139 2.82 6.33 3.39
N MET A 140 2.01 6.65 2.39
CA MET A 140 2.42 7.52 1.29
C MET A 140 2.86 8.89 1.81
N ALA A 141 2.22 9.41 2.87
CA ALA A 141 2.64 10.66 3.49
C ALA A 141 4.05 10.59 4.08
N ASP A 142 4.43 9.46 4.68
CA ASP A 142 5.78 9.25 5.19
C ASP A 142 6.79 9.22 4.05
N ILE A 143 6.48 8.47 2.98
CA ILE A 143 7.32 8.35 1.78
C ILE A 143 7.51 9.71 1.12
N TRP A 144 6.41 10.42 0.88
CA TRP A 144 6.38 11.70 0.17
C TRP A 144 7.19 12.79 0.88
N ASN A 145 7.05 12.86 2.21
CA ASN A 145 7.70 13.88 3.04
C ASN A 145 9.05 13.42 3.59
N ASN A 146 9.56 12.27 3.16
CA ASN A 146 10.78 11.66 3.66
C ASN A 146 10.81 11.55 5.21
N LYS A 147 9.66 11.28 5.82
CA LYS A 147 9.56 11.00 7.26
C LYS A 147 10.02 9.57 7.55
N LYS A 148 10.22 9.27 8.84
CA LYS A 148 10.35 7.89 9.30
C LYS A 148 9.03 7.15 9.01
N PHE A 149 9.11 5.92 8.52
CA PHE A 149 7.92 5.10 8.29
C PHE A 149 7.14 4.89 9.60
N GLY A 150 5.82 5.04 9.52
CA GLY A 150 4.94 4.95 10.69
C GLY A 150 4.76 6.27 11.43
N SER A 151 5.44 7.35 11.04
CA SER A 151 5.24 8.66 11.69
C SER A 151 3.80 9.16 11.55
N GLU A 152 3.21 9.04 10.36
CA GLU A 152 1.82 9.45 10.14
C GLU A 152 0.81 8.53 10.87
N HIS A 153 1.06 7.21 10.89
CA HIS A 153 0.25 6.25 11.66
C HIS A 153 0.27 6.59 13.15
N GLN A 154 1.47 6.79 13.72
CA GLN A 154 1.64 7.12 15.12
C GLN A 154 0.91 8.42 15.46
N PHE A 155 1.08 9.46 14.64
CA PHE A 155 0.40 10.74 14.80
C PHE A 155 -1.13 10.58 14.78
N ALA A 156 -1.66 9.81 13.83
CA ALA A 156 -3.10 9.57 13.74
C ALA A 156 -3.64 8.84 14.98
N THR A 157 -2.98 7.77 15.42
CA THR A 157 -3.37 7.00 16.61
C THR A 157 -3.34 7.86 17.88
N GLU A 158 -2.33 8.72 18.04
CA GLU A 158 -2.22 9.64 19.19
C GLU A 158 -3.35 10.69 19.19
N GLU A 159 -3.65 11.31 18.06
CA GLU A 159 -4.73 12.28 17.96
C GLU A 159 -6.11 11.63 18.16
N TYR A 160 -6.35 10.42 17.65
CA TYR A 160 -7.61 9.73 17.95
C TYR A 160 -7.77 9.41 19.43
N LYS A 161 -6.71 8.99 20.13
CA LYS A 161 -6.76 8.76 21.59
C LYS A 161 -7.05 10.04 22.35
N LYS A 162 -6.38 11.14 21.98
CA LYS A 162 -6.54 12.45 22.64
C LYS A 162 -7.95 13.02 22.49
N ASN A 163 -8.64 12.71 21.40
CA ASN A 163 -9.99 13.21 21.10
C ASN A 163 -11.10 12.20 21.44
N ASP A 164 -10.78 11.04 22.04
CA ASP A 164 -11.73 9.96 22.34
C ASP A 164 -12.47 9.45 21.08
N LEU A 165 -11.70 9.23 20.01
CA LEU A 165 -12.16 8.80 18.69
C LEU A 165 -11.56 7.44 18.28
N THR A 166 -11.15 6.64 19.26
CA THR A 166 -10.53 5.31 19.02
C THR A 166 -11.53 4.25 18.59
N ASP A 167 -12.77 4.37 19.02
CA ASP A 167 -13.86 3.48 18.65
C ASP A 167 -14.73 4.09 17.53
N PHE A 168 -15.66 3.26 17.03
CA PHE A 168 -16.76 3.75 16.20
C PHE A 168 -17.53 4.83 16.96
N THR A 169 -17.62 6.02 16.38
CA THR A 169 -18.20 7.16 17.07
C THR A 169 -19.41 7.72 16.33
N LYS A 170 -20.40 8.17 17.11
CA LYS A 170 -21.48 9.04 16.61
C LYS A 170 -21.10 10.52 16.68
N ASN A 171 -19.96 10.85 17.31
CA ASN A 171 -19.52 12.23 17.51
C ASN A 171 -18.91 12.83 16.23
N LYS A 172 -19.80 13.10 15.27
CA LYS A 172 -19.46 13.70 13.98
C LYS A 172 -18.79 15.07 14.15
N ASP A 173 -19.16 15.84 15.16
CA ASP A 173 -18.60 17.16 15.40
C ASP A 173 -17.13 17.11 15.82
N ALA A 174 -16.76 16.22 16.74
CA ALA A 174 -15.36 16.02 17.13
C ALA A 174 -14.51 15.56 15.95
N LEU A 175 -15.01 14.60 15.17
CA LEU A 175 -14.31 14.10 13.99
C LEU A 175 -14.19 15.16 12.88
N ASN A 176 -15.24 15.97 12.68
CA ASN A 176 -15.23 17.10 11.75
C ASN A 176 -14.23 18.16 12.19
N ASN A 177 -14.23 18.54 13.46
CA ASN A 177 -13.27 19.48 14.04
C ASN A 177 -11.83 18.98 13.88
N LEU A 178 -11.58 17.68 14.06
CA LEU A 178 -10.27 17.09 13.81
C LEU A 178 -9.90 17.19 12.32
N ALA A 179 -10.81 16.81 11.43
CA ALA A 179 -10.54 16.81 9.99
C ALA A 179 -10.26 18.22 9.48
N ILE A 180 -11.15 19.20 9.69
CA ILE A 180 -11.08 20.54 9.08
C ILE A 180 -9.85 21.35 9.49
N ASN A 181 -9.27 21.07 10.66
CA ASN A 181 -8.10 21.76 11.18
C ASN A 181 -6.77 21.22 10.60
N LEU A 182 -6.82 20.12 9.84
CA LEU A 182 -5.65 19.52 9.23
C LEU A 182 -5.47 19.99 7.78
N PRO A 183 -4.21 20.13 7.29
CA PRO A 183 -3.95 20.54 5.92
C PRO A 183 -4.42 19.48 4.92
N VAL A 184 -5.00 19.92 3.80
CA VAL A 184 -5.26 19.05 2.65
C VAL A 184 -3.92 18.74 1.97
N ILE A 185 -3.59 17.46 1.82
CA ILE A 185 -2.40 17.02 1.11
C ILE A 185 -2.83 16.12 -0.05
N ASP A 186 -2.52 16.54 -1.28
CA ASP A 186 -2.76 15.75 -2.50
C ASP A 186 -1.60 14.76 -2.68
N LEU A 187 -1.72 13.57 -2.08
CA LEU A 187 -0.65 12.58 -1.99
C LEU A 187 -0.82 11.40 -2.95
N PHE A 188 -2.02 11.22 -3.50
CA PHE A 188 -2.37 10.03 -4.28
C PHE A 188 -3.36 10.41 -5.37
N ASN A 189 -3.37 9.61 -6.43
CA ASN A 189 -4.42 9.68 -7.44
C ASN A 189 -5.49 8.63 -7.14
N SER A 190 -6.71 8.87 -7.65
CA SER A 190 -7.87 7.99 -7.55
C SER A 190 -7.59 6.55 -8.02
N SER A 191 -6.60 6.34 -8.90
CA SER A 191 -6.21 5.02 -9.41
C SER A 191 -5.25 4.23 -8.49
N LYS A 192 -4.73 4.84 -7.42
CA LYS A 192 -3.71 4.26 -6.51
C LYS A 192 -2.37 3.84 -7.17
N ILE A 193 -2.13 4.14 -8.44
CA ILE A 193 -0.88 3.80 -9.15
C ILE A 193 0.35 4.36 -8.42
N THR A 194 0.30 5.62 -7.97
CA THR A 194 1.43 6.25 -7.26
C THR A 194 1.67 5.64 -5.90
N LEU A 195 0.59 5.28 -5.18
CA LEU A 195 0.67 4.59 -3.88
C LEU A 195 1.36 3.23 -4.05
N LEU A 196 0.88 2.42 -4.99
CA LEU A 196 1.43 1.08 -5.23
C LEU A 196 2.88 1.14 -5.70
N TYR A 197 3.20 2.05 -6.63
CA TYR A 197 4.58 2.26 -7.07
C TYR A 197 5.51 2.58 -5.88
N ALA A 198 5.11 3.52 -5.02
CA ALA A 198 5.89 3.90 -3.86
C ALA A 198 6.08 2.75 -2.87
N GLN A 199 5.02 2.04 -2.50
CA GLN A 199 5.08 0.92 -1.56
C GLN A 199 5.94 -0.23 -2.10
N ILE A 200 5.74 -0.62 -3.36
CA ILE A 200 6.48 -1.71 -4.00
C ILE A 200 7.98 -1.40 -4.04
N HIS A 201 8.37 -0.22 -4.51
CA HIS A 201 9.80 0.14 -4.53
C HIS A 201 10.37 0.34 -3.14
N SER A 202 9.57 0.83 -2.18
CA SER A 202 9.99 0.92 -0.78
C SER A 202 10.37 -0.44 -0.22
N PHE A 203 9.50 -1.45 -0.33
CA PHE A 203 9.78 -2.81 0.15
C PHE A 203 10.88 -3.51 -0.65
N ALA A 204 10.92 -3.34 -1.98
CA ALA A 204 11.99 -3.92 -2.78
C ALA A 204 13.37 -3.34 -2.46
N ASN A 205 13.45 -2.09 -1.98
CA ASN A 205 14.70 -1.48 -1.53
C ASN A 205 15.12 -2.01 -0.16
N GLU A 206 14.16 -2.29 0.71
CA GLU A 206 14.40 -2.86 2.04
C GLU A 206 14.77 -4.35 1.99
N PHE A 207 14.18 -5.09 1.04
CA PHE A 207 14.38 -6.53 0.85
C PHE A 207 14.91 -6.87 -0.55
N PRO A 208 16.08 -6.35 -0.97
CA PRO A 208 16.57 -6.46 -2.35
C PRO A 208 16.95 -7.88 -2.78
N GLU A 209 17.24 -8.75 -1.82
CA GLU A 209 17.64 -10.15 -2.06
C GLU A 209 16.49 -11.14 -1.86
N ASN A 210 15.32 -10.67 -1.41
CA ASN A 210 14.13 -11.48 -1.23
C ASN A 210 13.28 -11.50 -2.49
N ASN A 211 12.52 -12.57 -2.68
CA ASN A 211 11.38 -12.52 -3.60
C ASN A 211 10.19 -11.96 -2.83
N ILE A 212 9.47 -11.02 -3.42
CA ILE A 212 8.35 -10.33 -2.81
C ILE A 212 7.10 -10.66 -3.62
N THR A 213 6.09 -11.26 -2.98
CA THR A 213 4.75 -11.32 -3.54
C THR A 213 3.94 -10.17 -2.94
N PHE A 214 3.67 -9.15 -3.74
CA PHE A 214 2.85 -8.01 -3.36
C PHE A 214 1.39 -8.29 -3.74
N GLU A 215 0.54 -8.51 -2.76
CA GLU A 215 -0.89 -8.76 -2.94
C GLU A 215 -1.68 -7.49 -2.60
N PHE A 216 -2.36 -6.93 -3.59
CA PHE A 216 -3.22 -5.76 -3.44
C PHE A 216 -4.69 -6.16 -3.48
N TYR A 217 -5.46 -5.67 -2.50
CA TYR A 217 -6.88 -5.94 -2.33
C TYR A 217 -7.66 -4.64 -2.32
N ASP A 218 -8.67 -4.53 -3.18
CA ASP A 218 -9.55 -3.37 -3.30
C ASP A 218 -10.93 -3.80 -3.79
N ASP A 219 -11.98 -3.08 -3.43
CA ASP A 219 -13.33 -3.35 -3.91
C ASP A 219 -13.67 -2.68 -5.24
N ASN A 220 -12.95 -1.61 -5.56
CA ASN A 220 -13.29 -0.76 -6.68
C ASN A 220 -12.72 -1.35 -7.98
N GLU A 221 -13.57 -1.99 -8.79
CA GLU A 221 -13.16 -2.58 -10.08
C GLU A 221 -12.40 -1.58 -10.97
N PRO A 222 -12.86 -0.31 -11.16
CA PRO A 222 -12.09 0.70 -11.87
C PRO A 222 -10.67 0.93 -11.34
N ILE A 223 -10.43 0.85 -10.02
CA ILE A 223 -9.07 0.93 -9.45
C ILE A 223 -8.26 -0.32 -9.84
N CYS A 224 -8.82 -1.52 -9.63
CA CYS A 224 -8.14 -2.76 -9.98
C CYS A 224 -7.78 -2.85 -11.47
N ASP A 225 -8.69 -2.45 -12.35
CA ASP A 225 -8.47 -2.41 -13.80
C ASP A 225 -7.38 -1.40 -14.18
N ALA A 226 -7.38 -0.21 -13.58
CA ALA A 226 -6.36 0.81 -13.80
C ALA A 226 -4.97 0.34 -13.38
N LEU A 227 -4.85 -0.28 -12.20
CA LEU A 227 -3.60 -0.84 -11.70
C LEU A 227 -3.12 -2.00 -12.58
N TYR A 228 -4.03 -2.92 -12.94
CA TYR A 228 -3.68 -4.04 -13.81
C TYR A 228 -3.21 -3.55 -15.18
N ALA A 229 -3.94 -2.62 -15.81
CA ALA A 229 -3.56 -2.03 -17.09
C ALA A 229 -2.20 -1.32 -17.02
N ALA A 230 -1.91 -0.63 -15.93
CA ALA A 230 -0.63 0.04 -15.71
C ALA A 230 0.54 -0.96 -15.64
N PHE A 231 0.46 -1.91 -14.72
CA PHE A 231 1.60 -2.78 -14.40
C PHE A 231 1.75 -3.98 -15.34
N SER A 232 0.67 -4.49 -15.93
CA SER A 232 0.76 -5.62 -16.88
C SER A 232 1.35 -5.21 -18.23
N LYS A 233 1.06 -3.98 -18.68
CA LYS A 233 1.59 -3.43 -19.94
C LYS A 233 2.99 -2.84 -19.78
N HIS A 234 3.33 -2.42 -18.56
CA HIS A 234 4.65 -1.89 -18.21
C HIS A 234 5.25 -2.62 -16.99
N PRO A 235 5.56 -3.93 -17.10
CA PRO A 235 6.15 -4.71 -16.01
C PRO A 235 7.52 -4.20 -15.57
N GLU A 236 8.18 -3.36 -16.38
CA GLU A 236 9.42 -2.66 -16.03
C GLU A 236 9.24 -1.60 -14.93
N LEU A 237 7.99 -1.21 -14.60
CA LEU A 237 7.69 -0.39 -13.42
C LEU A 237 7.87 -1.15 -12.11
N LEU A 238 7.81 -2.48 -12.15
CA LEU A 238 7.96 -3.34 -10.98
C LEU A 238 9.40 -3.87 -10.91
N PRO A 239 10.07 -3.86 -9.74
CA PRO A 239 11.36 -4.51 -9.57
C PRO A 239 11.32 -5.99 -9.92
N LYS A 240 12.41 -6.52 -10.50
CA LYS A 240 12.54 -7.93 -10.89
C LYS A 240 12.32 -8.96 -9.77
N ASN A 241 12.44 -8.55 -8.52
CA ASN A 241 12.25 -9.40 -7.35
C ASN A 241 10.83 -9.32 -6.79
N VAL A 242 9.91 -8.66 -7.49
CA VAL A 242 8.51 -8.48 -7.09
C VAL A 242 7.58 -9.17 -8.08
N GLU A 243 6.62 -9.92 -7.54
CA GLU A 243 5.40 -10.37 -8.20
C GLU A 243 4.23 -9.55 -7.67
N LEU A 244 3.39 -9.00 -8.56
CA LEU A 244 2.17 -8.28 -8.19
C LEU A 244 0.95 -9.15 -8.45
N LYS A 245 0.09 -9.29 -7.44
CA LYS A 245 -1.23 -9.93 -7.53
C LYS A 245 -2.29 -8.92 -7.11
N ILE A 246 -3.30 -8.74 -7.96
CA ILE A 246 -4.41 -7.82 -7.70
C ILE A 246 -5.67 -8.67 -7.51
N TYR A 247 -6.38 -8.41 -6.42
CA TYR A 247 -7.63 -9.05 -6.07
C TYR A 247 -8.69 -7.97 -5.93
N GLN A 248 -9.71 -8.03 -6.77
CA GLN A 248 -10.93 -7.27 -6.53
C GLN A 248 -11.86 -8.12 -5.67
N TYR A 249 -12.33 -7.58 -4.55
CA TYR A 249 -13.40 -8.20 -3.77
C TYR A 249 -14.72 -7.46 -4.01
N ASP A 250 -15.82 -8.18 -4.13
CA ASP A 250 -17.12 -7.55 -4.38
C ASP A 250 -17.72 -7.01 -3.06
N LEU A 251 -18.28 -5.80 -3.11
CA LEU A 251 -19.04 -5.17 -2.03
C LEU A 251 -20.50 -4.98 -2.42
N TYR A 252 -21.23 -6.09 -2.42
CA TYR A 252 -22.68 -6.17 -2.48
C TYR A 252 -23.37 -5.50 -3.71
N PRO A 253 -24.53 -6.01 -4.15
CA PRO A 253 -25.47 -5.23 -4.95
C PRO A 253 -26.21 -4.19 -4.08
N GLU A 254 -26.56 -3.04 -4.68
CA GLU A 254 -27.08 -1.77 -4.12
C GLU A 254 -28.39 -1.83 -3.26
N ASN A 255 -28.78 -2.96 -2.66
CA ASN A 255 -30.09 -3.10 -2.01
C ASN A 255 -30.02 -3.68 -0.60
N ASP A 256 -30.38 -2.86 0.40
CA ASP A 256 -30.45 -3.19 1.83
C ASP A 256 -31.31 -4.42 2.16
N ASN A 257 -32.30 -4.76 1.34
CA ASN A 257 -33.13 -5.94 1.56
C ASN A 257 -32.44 -7.25 1.11
N LEU A 258 -31.47 -7.17 0.20
CA LEU A 258 -30.65 -8.30 -0.26
C LEU A 258 -29.48 -8.59 0.68
N ILE A 259 -29.02 -7.60 1.45
CA ILE A 259 -28.02 -7.73 2.51
C ILE A 259 -28.42 -8.86 3.49
N LYS A 260 -29.67 -8.93 3.96
CA LYS A 260 -30.08 -9.96 4.93
C LYS A 260 -30.04 -11.40 4.41
N SER A 261 -30.33 -11.62 3.12
CA SER A 261 -30.31 -12.96 2.51
C SER A 261 -28.94 -13.34 1.96
N HIS A 262 -28.14 -12.40 1.45
CA HIS A 262 -26.84 -12.70 0.85
C HIS A 262 -25.74 -13.03 1.86
N PHE A 263 -25.78 -12.42 3.05
CA PHE A 263 -24.74 -12.63 4.06
C PHE A 263 -24.72 -14.07 4.61
N LEU A 264 -25.80 -14.81 4.42
CA LEU A 264 -25.92 -16.19 4.90
C LEU A 264 -25.44 -17.22 3.87
N ASP A 265 -25.43 -16.87 2.58
CA ASP A 265 -25.24 -17.83 1.48
C ASP A 265 -24.10 -17.49 0.50
N GLN A 266 -23.58 -16.25 0.47
CA GLN A 266 -22.54 -15.88 -0.49
C GLN A 266 -21.12 -15.83 0.13
N LYS A 267 -20.25 -16.69 -0.40
CA LYS A 267 -18.81 -16.56 -0.25
C LYS A 267 -18.38 -15.34 -1.06
N LEU A 268 -17.73 -14.35 -0.42
CA LEU A 268 -16.85 -13.36 -1.11
C LEU A 268 -16.19 -14.02 -2.33
N ASN A 269 -16.62 -13.62 -3.52
CA ASN A 269 -15.92 -13.94 -4.74
C ASN A 269 -14.80 -12.91 -4.88
N GLU A 270 -13.56 -13.37 -4.80
CA GLU A 270 -12.40 -12.56 -5.15
C GLU A 270 -12.16 -12.74 -6.66
N LYS A 271 -12.30 -11.68 -7.45
CA LYS A 271 -11.83 -11.64 -8.83
C LYS A 271 -10.32 -11.45 -8.79
N GLN A 272 -9.59 -12.53 -9.04
CA GLN A 272 -8.14 -12.48 -9.15
C GLN A 272 -7.72 -12.11 -10.57
N TYR A 273 -6.94 -11.05 -10.70
CA TYR A 273 -6.30 -10.69 -11.97
C TYR A 273 -5.07 -11.58 -12.21
N PRO A 274 -4.66 -11.80 -13.48
CA PRO A 274 -3.43 -12.51 -13.78
C PRO A 274 -2.22 -11.90 -13.05
N MET A 275 -1.34 -12.76 -12.54
CA MET A 275 -0.14 -12.31 -11.83
C MET A 275 0.83 -11.60 -12.78
N ILE A 276 1.45 -10.52 -12.29
CA ILE A 276 2.40 -9.70 -13.04
C ILE A 276 3.79 -9.87 -12.43
N GLN A 277 4.70 -10.45 -13.20
CA GLN A 277 6.12 -10.54 -12.82
C GLN A 277 6.83 -9.25 -13.18
N GLY A 278 7.49 -8.61 -12.20
CA GLY A 278 8.31 -7.44 -12.46
C GLY A 278 9.55 -7.77 -13.30
N THR A 279 9.93 -6.85 -14.17
CA THR A 279 11.11 -6.96 -15.05
C THR A 279 12.08 -5.77 -14.87
N GLY A 280 11.66 -4.78 -14.07
CA GLY A 280 12.35 -3.53 -13.85
C GLY A 280 13.54 -3.63 -12.91
N LYS A 281 14.28 -2.52 -12.88
CA LYS A 281 15.33 -2.30 -11.88
C LYS A 281 14.70 -1.74 -10.60
N LEU A 282 15.39 -1.97 -9.49
CA LEU A 282 15.08 -1.33 -8.23
C LEU A 282 15.23 0.20 -8.36
N ASP A 283 14.17 0.96 -8.10
CA ASP A 283 14.24 2.41 -8.05
C ASP A 283 14.73 2.88 -6.67
N ARG A 284 16.03 3.18 -6.55
CA ARG A 284 16.61 3.71 -5.31
C ARG A 284 16.19 5.15 -5.00
N ALA A 285 15.63 5.86 -5.97
CA ALA A 285 15.17 7.24 -5.85
C ALA A 285 13.62 7.33 -5.85
N TYR A 286 12.92 6.25 -5.52
CA TYR A 286 11.47 6.15 -5.61
C TYR A 286 10.71 7.27 -4.87
N LYS A 287 11.26 7.79 -3.76
CA LYS A 287 10.68 8.91 -3.01
C LYS A 287 10.53 10.19 -3.83
N GLU A 288 11.49 10.46 -4.71
CA GLU A 288 11.43 11.62 -5.62
C GLU A 288 10.70 11.25 -6.92
N ASN A 289 10.96 10.06 -7.45
CA ASN A 289 10.36 9.64 -8.71
C ASN A 289 8.84 9.46 -8.62
N VAL A 290 8.31 9.06 -7.45
CA VAL A 290 6.85 8.99 -7.27
C VAL A 290 6.19 10.37 -7.33
N LYS A 291 6.87 11.43 -6.89
CA LYS A 291 6.36 12.81 -7.00
C LYS A 291 6.26 13.23 -8.46
N ILE A 292 7.22 12.80 -9.29
CA ILE A 292 7.19 13.05 -10.73
C ILE A 292 6.07 12.26 -11.40
N LEU A 293 5.93 10.96 -11.11
CA LEU A 293 4.83 10.15 -11.63
C LEU A 293 3.47 10.75 -11.24
N HIS A 294 3.32 11.18 -9.99
CA HIS A 294 2.12 11.85 -9.53
C HIS A 294 1.88 13.17 -10.29
N LYS A 295 2.91 14.00 -10.46
CA LYS A 295 2.80 15.25 -11.22
C LYS A 295 2.33 15.00 -12.67
N ILE A 296 2.94 14.06 -13.39
CA ILE A 296 2.55 13.72 -14.77
C ILE A 296 1.10 13.26 -14.81
N TYR A 297 0.69 12.41 -13.86
CA TYR A 297 -0.70 11.97 -13.75
C TYR A 297 -1.66 13.16 -13.56
N ARG A 298 -1.32 14.08 -12.65
CA ARG A 298 -2.13 15.28 -12.36
C ARG A 298 -2.23 16.22 -13.56
N ASP A 299 -1.10 16.51 -14.22
CA ASP A 299 -1.07 17.35 -15.41
C ASP A 299 -1.96 16.76 -16.52
N ARG A 300 -1.95 15.42 -16.70
CA ARG A 300 -2.83 14.75 -17.66
C ARG A 300 -4.30 14.93 -17.30
N GLN A 301 -4.65 14.70 -16.04
CA GLN A 301 -6.01 14.83 -15.55
C GLN A 301 -6.55 16.26 -15.70
N GLU A 302 -5.72 17.27 -15.40
CA GLU A 302 -6.03 18.69 -15.62
C GLU A 302 -6.22 19.01 -17.10
N SER A 303 -5.36 18.49 -17.98
CA SER A 303 -5.49 18.68 -19.44
C SER A 303 -6.82 18.15 -20.00
N LEU A 304 -7.34 17.09 -19.38
CA LEU A 304 -8.63 16.48 -19.71
C LEU A 304 -9.81 17.11 -18.95
N LYS A 305 -9.55 18.10 -18.08
CA LYS A 305 -10.55 18.76 -17.22
C LYS A 305 -11.33 17.76 -16.35
N LEU A 306 -10.67 16.70 -15.90
CA LEU A 306 -11.27 15.68 -15.04
C LEU A 306 -11.18 16.11 -13.57
N ASN A 307 -12.21 15.77 -12.80
CA ASN A 307 -12.21 15.95 -11.35
C ASN A 307 -11.11 15.09 -10.70
N VAL A 308 -10.51 15.59 -9.62
CA VAL A 308 -9.46 14.92 -8.83
C VAL A 308 -9.78 13.51 -8.36
N ASN A 309 -11.07 13.21 -8.19
CA ASN A 309 -11.55 11.90 -7.76
C ASN A 309 -11.84 10.95 -8.93
N LYS A 310 -11.66 11.37 -10.19
CA LYS A 310 -11.90 10.52 -11.37
C LYS A 310 -10.63 9.81 -11.79
N ILE A 311 -10.75 8.51 -12.05
CA ILE A 311 -9.67 7.70 -12.61
C ILE A 311 -9.48 8.08 -14.08
N LEU A 312 -8.23 8.20 -14.52
CA LEU A 312 -7.91 8.45 -15.92
C LEU A 312 -8.38 7.27 -16.79
N PRO A 313 -8.88 7.51 -18.01
CA PRO A 313 -9.12 6.44 -18.96
C PRO A 313 -7.86 5.59 -19.18
N ALA A 314 -8.03 4.31 -19.53
CA ALA A 314 -6.92 3.37 -19.65
C ALA A 314 -5.82 3.88 -20.61
N ASP A 315 -6.17 4.43 -21.77
CA ASP A 315 -5.20 4.98 -22.73
C ASP A 315 -4.42 6.17 -22.15
N ASP A 316 -5.06 6.99 -21.32
CA ASP A 316 -4.41 8.11 -20.64
C ASP A 316 -3.45 7.65 -19.55
N ILE A 317 -3.79 6.58 -18.82
CA ILE A 317 -2.86 5.91 -17.90
C ILE A 317 -1.61 5.44 -18.66
N GLN A 318 -1.77 4.85 -19.83
CA GLN A 318 -0.63 4.41 -20.65
C GLN A 318 0.24 5.58 -21.10
N ASN A 319 -0.37 6.71 -21.46
CA ASN A 319 0.36 7.92 -21.83
C ASN A 319 1.16 8.49 -20.64
N VAL A 320 0.55 8.54 -19.45
CA VAL A 320 1.22 8.95 -18.20
C VAL A 320 2.43 8.07 -17.92
N ILE A 321 2.28 6.74 -18.01
CA ILE A 321 3.37 5.81 -17.74
C ILE A 321 4.49 5.96 -18.77
N LYS A 322 4.14 6.08 -20.06
CA LYS A 322 5.13 6.29 -21.13
C LYS A 322 5.95 7.57 -20.90
N GLU A 323 5.28 8.67 -20.59
CA GLU A 323 5.94 9.95 -20.31
C GLU A 323 6.88 9.84 -19.10
N TYR A 324 6.42 9.16 -18.04
CA TYR A 324 7.24 8.89 -16.87
C TYR A 324 8.47 8.02 -17.18
N LEU A 325 8.32 6.95 -17.95
CA LEU A 325 9.45 6.10 -18.36
C LEU A 325 10.45 6.87 -19.22
N ASP A 326 9.98 7.76 -20.10
CA ASP A 326 10.85 8.62 -20.89
C ASP A 326 11.58 9.66 -20.04
N TYR A 327 10.94 10.19 -19.00
CA TYR A 327 11.60 11.01 -17.98
C TYR A 327 12.75 10.24 -17.29
N LEU A 328 12.50 9.01 -16.82
CA LEU A 328 13.54 8.18 -16.19
C LEU A 328 14.72 7.89 -17.12
N LYS A 329 14.46 7.64 -18.41
CA LYS A 329 15.53 7.43 -19.41
C LYS A 329 16.41 8.66 -19.57
N LYS A 330 15.81 9.86 -19.66
CA LYS A 330 16.54 11.13 -19.81
C LYS A 330 17.45 11.41 -18.61
N ILE A 331 16.98 11.17 -17.39
CA ILE A 331 17.80 11.33 -16.18
C ILE A 331 18.99 10.38 -16.19
N ASN A 332 18.75 9.11 -16.51
CA ASN A 332 19.83 8.12 -16.56
C ASN A 332 20.90 8.48 -17.61
N GLN A 333 20.48 8.95 -18.79
CA GLN A 333 21.42 9.44 -19.81
C GLN A 333 22.19 10.68 -19.34
N SER A 334 21.53 11.65 -18.70
CA SER A 334 22.19 12.85 -18.16
C SER A 334 23.24 12.49 -17.10
N ASN A 335 22.92 11.56 -16.19
CA ASN A 335 23.84 11.10 -15.15
C ASN A 335 25.04 10.34 -15.75
N LEU A 336 24.84 9.52 -16.79
CA LEU A 336 25.93 8.87 -17.52
C LEU A 336 26.85 9.89 -18.18
N ILE A 337 26.30 10.92 -18.83
CA ILE A 337 27.09 12.00 -19.45
C ILE A 337 27.90 12.75 -18.39
N LYS A 338 27.26 13.21 -17.30
CA LYS A 338 27.95 13.90 -16.19
C LYS A 338 29.09 13.06 -15.61
N ASN A 339 28.86 11.77 -15.36
CA ASN A 339 29.87 10.87 -14.81
C ASN A 339 30.99 10.54 -15.81
N SER A 340 30.71 10.58 -17.13
CA SER A 340 31.72 10.41 -18.17
C SER A 340 32.62 11.64 -18.33
N LEU A 341 32.06 12.85 -18.17
CA LEU A 341 32.78 14.12 -18.26
C LEU A 341 33.57 14.47 -16.99
N LEU A 342 33.22 13.87 -15.85
CA LEU A 342 33.90 14.07 -14.56
C LEU A 342 35.00 13.04 -14.26
N LYS A 343 35.33 12.13 -15.19
CA LYS A 343 36.57 11.35 -15.07
C LYS A 343 37.75 12.26 -15.42
N PRO A 344 38.68 12.57 -14.48
CA PRO A 344 39.92 13.21 -14.85
C PRO A 344 40.66 12.28 -15.81
N VAL A 345 41.01 12.78 -16.99
CA VAL A 345 42.02 12.19 -17.85
C VAL A 345 43.38 12.51 -17.22
N ASP A 346 43.69 11.88 -16.08
CA ASP A 346 45.01 12.00 -15.47
C ASP A 346 45.87 10.79 -15.85
N LYS A 347 46.65 11.03 -16.90
CA LYS A 347 48.05 10.61 -17.12
C LYS A 347 48.35 9.11 -17.06
N VAL A 348 48.15 8.45 -18.21
CA VAL A 348 49.08 7.41 -18.70
C VAL A 348 49.94 8.05 -19.78
N ALA A 349 50.83 8.94 -19.38
CA ALA A 349 51.92 9.41 -20.23
C ALA A 349 53.05 9.89 -19.32
N GLN A 350 54.24 9.34 -19.57
CA GLN A 350 55.52 9.61 -18.91
C GLN A 350 55.82 8.75 -17.67
N GLU A 351 56.30 7.53 -17.92
CA GLU A 351 57.56 7.03 -17.37
C GLU A 351 57.94 5.72 -18.09
N ASN A 352 58.40 5.85 -19.34
CA ASN A 352 59.10 4.78 -20.07
C ASN A 352 60.13 5.41 -21.01
N THR A 353 61.07 6.16 -20.44
CA THR A 353 62.31 6.58 -21.11
C THR A 353 63.39 6.84 -20.08
N LYS A 354 64.06 5.77 -19.62
CA LYS A 354 65.49 5.79 -19.23
C LYS A 354 66.13 4.47 -19.65
N ILE A 355 66.52 4.40 -20.91
CA ILE A 355 67.50 3.43 -21.42
C ILE A 355 68.73 4.24 -21.86
N GLY A 356 69.92 3.83 -21.38
CA GLY A 356 71.24 4.27 -21.84
C GLY A 356 71.80 5.47 -21.05
N PHE A 357 73.07 5.54 -20.61
CA PHE A 357 74.30 4.82 -20.94
C PHE A 357 75.29 5.05 -19.77
N ASN A 358 76.00 4.02 -19.32
CA ASN A 358 77.21 4.18 -18.48
C ASN A 358 78.44 4.29 -19.40
N PRO A 359 79.32 5.30 -19.23
CA PRO A 359 80.65 5.30 -19.85
C PRO A 359 81.68 4.54 -18.96
N PRO A 360 82.82 4.11 -19.53
CA PRO A 360 83.76 3.22 -18.87
C PRO A 360 84.71 3.96 -17.91
N LEU A 361 85.01 3.31 -16.78
CA LEU A 361 86.11 3.70 -15.90
C LEU A 361 87.44 3.30 -16.54
N GLN A 362 88.30 4.30 -16.75
CA GLN A 362 89.72 4.12 -17.03
C GLN A 362 90.49 3.87 -15.71
N TYR A 363 91.50 3.02 -15.81
CA TYR A 363 92.51 2.75 -14.80
C TYR A 363 93.34 4.00 -14.45
N ASN A 364 93.56 4.23 -13.15
CA ASN A 364 94.90 4.37 -12.53
C ASN A 364 94.77 4.28 -11.00
#